data_AF-K2DPK8-F1
#
_entry.id   AF-K2DPK8-F1
#
_cell.length_a   1.000
_cell.length_b   1.000
_cell.length_c   1.000
_cell.angle_alpha   90.00
_cell.angle_beta   90.00
_cell.angle_gamma   90.00
#
_symmetry.space_group_name_H-M   'P 1'
#
loop_
_entity.id
_entity.type
_entity.pdbx_description
1 polymer ?
#
loop_
_entity_poly.entity_id
_entity_poly.type
_entity_poly.pdbx_seq_one_letter_code
_entity_poly.pdbx_strand_id
1 'polypeptide(L)'
;MIIDSHGRPWRNGTVGVTIGVSGLPALVDLRGQEDLSGFKLKVTTVGVADELAAGASLLMGQAAEKTPVIHVRGFPYKKRKASLQELIRPEEEDLFR
;
A
#
# COMPACT_ATOMS: atom_id res chain seq x y z
N MET A 1 9.50 6.32 -0.47
CA MET A 1 9.16 4.89 -0.65
C MET A 1 9.78 4.41 -1.94
N ILE A 2 9.99 3.11 -2.08
CA ILE A 2 10.48 2.45 -3.29
C ILE A 2 9.42 1.40 -3.65
N ILE A 3 9.13 1.29 -4.95
CA ILE A 3 8.10 0.41 -5.48
C ILE A 3 8.67 -0.43 -6.61
N ASP A 4 8.03 -1.57 -6.86
CA ASP A 4 8.34 -2.44 -7.99
C ASP A 4 7.07 -3.08 -8.54
N SER A 5 7.11 -3.48 -9.81
CA SER A 5 5.96 -4.04 -10.51
C SER A 5 5.78 -5.53 -10.20
N HIS A 6 4.65 -5.87 -9.61
CA HIS A 6 4.33 -7.24 -9.22
C HIS A 6 3.06 -7.74 -9.91
N GLY A 7 3.04 -9.03 -10.25
CA GLY A 7 1.79 -9.75 -10.47
C GLY A 7 1.07 -9.99 -9.14
N ARG A 8 -0.17 -10.49 -9.20
CA ARG A 8 -0.94 -10.85 -7.99
C ARG A 8 -1.91 -11.99 -8.29
N PRO A 9 -2.25 -12.81 -7.29
CA PRO A 9 -3.20 -13.91 -7.48
C PRO A 9 -4.53 -13.47 -8.12
N TRP A 10 -5.08 -14.35 -8.95
CA TRP A 10 -6.42 -14.25 -9.55
C TRP A 10 -6.67 -13.09 -10.53
N ARG A 11 -5.65 -12.29 -10.89
CA ARG A 11 -5.81 -11.15 -11.82
C ARG A 11 -4.67 -11.11 -12.85
N ASN A 12 -5.03 -10.77 -14.08
CA ASN A 12 -4.06 -10.48 -15.15
C ASN A 12 -3.44 -9.09 -14.98
N GLY A 13 -2.17 -8.96 -15.37
CA GLY A 13 -1.42 -7.70 -15.37
C GLY A 13 -0.66 -7.43 -14.07
N THR A 14 0.34 -6.55 -14.16
CA THR A 14 1.16 -6.10 -13.04
C THR A 14 0.65 -4.78 -12.46
N VAL A 15 0.99 -4.51 -11.21
CA VAL A 15 0.81 -3.20 -10.56
C VAL A 15 2.03 -2.86 -9.72
N GLY A 16 2.24 -1.58 -9.44
CA GLY A 16 3.24 -1.17 -8.46
C GLY A 16 2.86 -1.59 -7.05
N VAL A 17 3.80 -2.22 -6.35
CA VAL A 17 3.71 -2.64 -4.95
C VAL A 17 4.90 -2.06 -4.18
N THR A 18 4.70 -1.75 -2.91
CA THR A 18 5.74 -1.19 -2.05
C THR A 18 6.77 -2.24 -1.70
N ILE A 19 8.04 -1.95 -2.00
CA ILE A 19 9.19 -2.78 -1.57
C ILE A 19 10.07 -2.05 -0.53
N GLY A 20 9.75 -0.79 -0.21
CA GLY A 20 10.41 -0.05 0.86
C GLY A 20 9.66 1.22 1.24
N VAL A 21 9.51 1.48 2.54
CA VAL A 21 8.77 2.63 3.07
C VAL A 21 9.48 3.23 4.28
N SER A 22 9.43 4.56 4.40
CA SER A 22 9.97 5.32 5.53
C SER A 22 9.22 6.64 5.66
N GLY A 23 8.96 7.07 6.89
CA GLY A 23 8.33 8.35 7.21
C GLY A 23 6.82 8.44 6.94
N LEU A 24 6.15 7.35 6.59
CA LEU A 24 4.69 7.25 6.41
C LEU A 24 4.21 5.83 6.76
N PRO A 25 2.99 5.66 7.29
CA PRO A 25 2.43 4.35 7.62
C PRO A 25 2.35 3.45 6.38
N ALA A 26 2.76 2.18 6.50
CA ALA A 26 2.52 1.22 5.41
C ALA A 26 1.10 0.67 5.49
N LEU A 27 0.68 0.35 6.71
CA LEU A 27 -0.66 -0.12 7.06
C LEU A 27 -1.38 0.90 7.95
N VAL A 28 -2.66 1.11 7.70
CA VAL A 28 -3.56 1.90 8.56
C VAL A 28 -4.67 1.00 9.08
N ASP A 29 -4.78 0.92 10.40
CA ASP A 29 -5.85 0.21 11.09
C ASP A 29 -7.05 1.14 11.29
N LEU A 30 -8.18 0.80 10.69
CA LEU A 30 -9.44 1.51 10.82
C LEU A 30 -10.43 0.78 11.74
N ARG A 31 -10.04 -0.34 12.35
CA ARG A 31 -10.90 -1.09 13.27
C ARG A 31 -11.32 -0.20 14.44
N GLY A 32 -12.61 -0.25 14.76
CA GLY A 32 -13.23 0.58 15.80
C GLY A 32 -13.67 1.98 15.34
N GLN A 33 -13.26 2.45 14.15
CA GLN A 33 -13.82 3.68 13.58
C GLN A 33 -15.25 3.47 13.10
N GLU A 34 -16.06 4.53 13.14
CA GLU A 34 -17.46 4.51 12.69
C GLU A 34 -17.56 4.77 11.19
N ASP A 35 -18.42 4.04 10.51
CA ASP A 35 -18.82 4.32 9.14
C ASP A 35 -19.90 5.42 9.07
N LEU A 36 -20.38 5.71 7.86
CA LEU A 36 -21.42 6.72 7.62
C LEU A 36 -22.77 6.43 8.30
N SER A 37 -23.00 5.19 8.73
CA SER A 37 -24.20 4.76 9.44
C SER A 37 -23.96 4.57 10.94
N GLY A 38 -22.78 4.95 11.46
CA GLY A 38 -22.41 4.80 12.86
C GLY A 38 -21.99 3.38 13.26
N PHE A 39 -21.80 2.45 12.32
CA PHE A 39 -21.32 1.11 12.64
C PHE A 39 -19.80 1.08 12.75
N LYS A 40 -19.30 0.38 13.77
CA LYS A 40 -17.86 0.20 13.96
C LYS A 40 -17.29 -0.80 12.95
N LEU A 41 -16.24 -0.39 12.26
CA LEU A 41 -15.43 -1.25 11.40
C LEU A 41 -14.77 -2.36 12.24
N LYS A 42 -14.91 -3.62 11.82
CA LYS A 42 -14.42 -4.78 12.60
C LYS A 42 -13.07 -5.31 12.13
N VAL A 43 -12.78 -5.23 10.84
CA VAL A 43 -11.62 -5.92 10.22
C VAL A 43 -10.74 -5.00 9.38
N THR A 44 -11.16 -3.76 9.13
CA THR A 44 -10.58 -2.94 8.09
C THR A 44 -9.16 -2.48 8.42
N THR A 45 -8.18 -3.08 7.76
CA THR A 45 -6.82 -2.59 7.64
C THR A 45 -6.55 -2.21 6.19
N VAL A 46 -5.91 -1.08 5.98
CA VAL A 46 -5.67 -0.51 4.64
C VAL A 46 -4.17 -0.51 4.37
N GLY A 47 -3.75 -1.17 3.29
CA GLY A 47 -2.38 -1.13 2.77
C GLY A 47 -2.11 0.18 2.04
N VAL A 48 -2.14 1.30 2.76
CA VAL A 48 -2.09 2.66 2.19
C VAL A 48 -0.81 2.93 1.40
N ALA A 49 0.29 2.25 1.75
CA ALA A 49 1.51 2.33 0.96
C ALA A 49 1.34 1.64 -0.41
N ASP A 50 0.68 0.49 -0.48
CA ASP A 50 0.43 -0.18 -1.76
C ASP A 50 -0.60 0.54 -2.63
N GLU A 51 -1.61 1.19 -2.03
CA GLU A 51 -2.51 2.09 -2.76
C GLU A 51 -1.73 3.25 -3.40
N LEU A 52 -0.82 3.86 -2.64
CA LEU A 52 0.04 4.93 -3.10
C LEU A 52 1.02 4.45 -4.19
N ALA A 53 1.61 3.26 -4.01
CA ALA A 53 2.50 2.62 -4.97
C ALA A 53 1.80 2.34 -6.29
N ALA A 54 0.60 1.78 -6.26
CA ALA A 54 -0.19 1.50 -7.45
C ALA A 54 -0.51 2.79 -8.23
N GLY A 55 -0.91 3.86 -7.53
CA GLY A 55 -1.17 5.16 -8.14
C GLY A 55 0.09 5.80 -8.75
N ALA A 56 1.23 5.74 -8.05
CA ALA A 56 2.50 6.24 -8.57
C ALA A 56 2.97 5.45 -9.79
N SER A 57 2.88 4.11 -9.74
CA SER A 57 3.31 3.22 -10.82
C SER A 57 2.55 3.45 -12.13
N LEU A 58 1.27 3.82 -12.05
CA LEU A 58 0.49 4.22 -13.22
C LEU A 58 1.08 5.44 -13.92
N LEU A 59 1.59 6.42 -13.16
CA LEU A 59 2.20 7.64 -13.70
C LEU A 59 3.66 7.43 -14.13
N MET A 60 4.38 6.51 -13.49
CA MET A 60 5.76 6.17 -13.86
C MET A 60 5.86 5.54 -15.26
N GLY A 61 4.81 4.83 -15.68
CA GLY A 61 4.85 3.94 -16.83
C GLY A 61 5.45 2.57 -16.47
N GLN A 62 5.39 1.63 -17.40
CA GLN A 62 5.85 0.24 -17.20
C GLN A 62 6.97 -0.16 -18.18
N ALA A 63 7.49 0.80 -18.96
CA ALA A 63 8.45 0.54 -20.01
C ALA A 63 9.48 1.69 -20.10
N ALA A 64 9.59 2.33 -21.26
CA ALA A 64 10.64 3.28 -21.59
C ALA A 64 10.27 4.75 -21.33
N GLU A 65 9.20 5.02 -20.55
CA GLU A 65 8.72 6.37 -20.24
C GLU A 65 9.72 7.19 -19.42
N LYS A 66 10.68 6.51 -18.76
CA LYS A 66 11.77 7.14 -18.00
C LYS A 66 11.27 8.18 -16.98
N THR A 67 10.13 7.90 -16.33
CA THR A 67 9.57 8.74 -15.27
C THR A 67 9.66 8.01 -13.92
N PRO A 68 10.87 7.81 -13.34
CA PRO A 68 11.07 6.92 -12.19
C PRO A 68 10.67 7.52 -10.84
N VAL A 69 10.32 8.80 -10.79
CA VAL A 69 10.03 9.51 -9.52
C VAL A 69 8.72 10.27 -9.64
N ILE A 70 7.81 9.97 -8.72
CA ILE A 70 6.52 10.66 -8.58
C ILE A 70 6.50 11.41 -7.26
N HIS A 71 6.18 12.71 -7.32
CA HIS A 71 5.98 13.52 -6.13
C HIS A 71 4.49 13.58 -5.79
N VAL A 72 4.10 12.90 -4.71
CA VAL A 72 2.72 12.91 -4.22
C VAL A 72 2.54 13.94 -3.11
N ARG A 73 1.44 14.70 -3.17
CA ARG A 73 1.02 15.68 -2.17
C ARG A 73 -0.39 15.35 -1.68
N GLY A 74 -0.71 15.74 -0.44
CA GLY A 74 -2.03 15.50 0.13
C GLY A 74 -2.26 14.09 0.67
N PHE A 75 -1.19 13.33 0.98
CA PHE A 75 -1.32 12.03 1.64
C PHE A 75 -2.10 12.20 2.97
N PRO A 76 -3.25 11.53 3.13
CA PRO A 76 -4.24 11.92 4.16
C PRO A 76 -3.89 11.41 5.56
N TYR A 77 -2.95 10.49 5.68
CA TYR A 77 -2.58 9.88 6.96
C TYR A 77 -1.39 10.57 7.61
N LYS A 78 -1.38 10.59 8.95
CA LYS A 78 -0.28 11.14 9.73
C LYS A 78 1.01 10.39 9.44
N LYS A 79 2.06 11.14 9.15
CA LYS A 79 3.42 10.62 8.99
C LYS A 79 3.91 10.02 10.31
N ARG A 80 4.55 8.87 10.25
CA ARG A 80 5.18 8.20 11.39
C ARG A 80 6.34 7.32 10.92
N LYS A 81 7.17 6.88 11.87
CA LYS A 81 8.11 5.79 11.60
C LYS A 81 7.31 4.52 11.32
N ALA A 82 7.70 3.83 10.26
CA ALA A 82 7.08 2.62 9.76
C ALA A 82 8.13 1.84 8.97
N SER A 83 7.88 0.57 8.72
CA SER A 83 8.72 -0.29 7.90
C SER A 83 7.88 -1.17 6.99
N LEU A 84 8.53 -1.82 6.03
CA LEU A 84 7.88 -2.76 5.11
C LEU A 84 7.20 -3.92 5.85
N GLN A 85 7.72 -4.32 7.01
CA GLN A 85 7.20 -5.42 7.82
C GLN A 85 5.72 -5.24 8.21
N GLU A 86 5.18 -4.02 8.22
CA GLU A 86 3.74 -3.79 8.43
C GLU A 86 2.85 -4.37 7.31
N LEU A 87 3.39 -4.55 6.10
CA LEU A 87 2.68 -5.15 4.95
C LEU A 87 2.94 -6.65 4.82
N ILE A 88 4.05 -7.14 5.39
CA ILE A 88 4.42 -8.54 5.28
C ILE A 88 3.63 -9.34 6.31
N ARG A 89 2.82 -10.28 5.81
CA ARG A 89 2.08 -11.18 6.68
C ARG A 89 3.05 -12.08 7.46
N PRO A 90 2.85 -12.27 8.78
CA PRO A 90 3.60 -13.25 9.55
C PRO A 90 3.45 -14.65 8.96
N GLU A 91 4.47 -15.49 9.11
CA GLU A 91 4.50 -16.84 8.52
C GLU A 91 3.36 -17.72 9.03
N GLU A 92 3.04 -17.60 10.31
CA GLU A 92 1.93 -18.29 10.97
C GLU A 92 0.54 -17.90 10.44
N GLU A 93 0.42 -16.74 9.80
CA GLU A 93 -0.83 -16.26 9.22
C GLU A 93 -0.89 -16.51 7.69
N ASP A 94 0.24 -16.85 7.06
CA ASP A 94 0.35 -16.97 5.61
C ASP A 94 0.03 -18.38 5.09
N LEU A 95 -1.26 -18.63 4.89
CA LEU A 95 -1.78 -19.91 4.38
C LEU A 95 -1.47 -20.17 2.88
N PHE A 96 -0.79 -19.24 2.18
CA PHE A 96 -0.51 -19.34 0.74
C PHE A 96 0.97 -19.62 0.43
N ARG A 97 1.86 -19.48 1.41
CA ARG A 97 3.31 -19.65 1.26
C ARG A 97 3.74 -21.11 1.37
#